data_AF-A0A533SR49-F1
#
_entry.id   AF-A0A533SR49-F1
#
_cell.length_a   1.000
_cell.length_b   1.000
_cell.length_c   1.000
_cell.angle_alpha   90.00
_cell.angle_beta   90.00
_cell.angle_gamma   90.00
#
_symmetry.space_group_name_H-M   'P 1'
#
loop_
_entity.id
_entity.type
_entity.pdbx_description
1 polymer ?
#
loop_
_entity_poly.entity_id
_entity_poly.type
_entity_poly.pdbx_seq_one_letter_code
_entity_poly.pdbx_strand_id
1 'polypeptide(L)'
;MSGRLLLDWATLSISLFNTLVLIWLGLTVLLNAERRTLGVWLAGAGLLMGGAFFVSHSAILGQRLDPTSPGLNLWWSAGWLPVILSPFAWYVVILWYTGYWDGPETALHRRQRPWYYVIMLFTLALAALLVFTHPIPTFAQIAELNLDKVPALFGVPVLFLIYPVYIVLCILLALDALLRPGPSMRPMGNLARRSARPWLVASTIDLLAVSLLVTAALMWVVADARVEYGMVDVYQRLSQTLAWFDLVIAALIGLAVLLLGQAVVVYEIFTGKSLPRQELRRVWRSAIYLSAVLSPVAAGGFLLDIKAIYSLLASLLLVIGFFALFNWRSFAGRESALRQMRPFLSSQRLYDQLLQPQDADAEVDKQAPFTALVRDLLGAQCGALAPLGSLAALA
;
A
#
# COMPACT_ATOMS: atom_id res chain seq x y z
N MET A 1 -16.11 12.32 14.84
CA MET A 1 -15.18 13.33 15.40
C MET A 1 -15.32 13.36 16.91
N SER A 2 -14.19 13.40 17.59
CA SER A 2 -14.05 13.38 19.05
C SER A 2 -14.31 14.72 19.73
N GLY A 3 -14.36 15.81 18.95
CA GLY A 3 -14.47 17.18 19.45
C GLY A 3 -13.12 17.78 19.86
N ARG A 4 -12.02 17.02 19.73
CA ARG A 4 -10.65 17.50 19.94
C ARG A 4 -10.02 17.80 18.59
N LEU A 5 -9.87 19.09 18.28
CA LEU A 5 -9.36 19.58 16.99
C LEU A 5 -8.06 18.89 16.54
N LEU A 6 -7.08 18.74 17.44
CA LEU A 6 -5.80 18.09 17.11
C LEU A 6 -5.95 16.59 16.80
N LEU A 7 -6.81 15.88 17.54
CA LEU A 7 -7.04 14.45 17.34
C LEU A 7 -7.76 14.22 16.02
N ASP A 8 -8.85 14.96 15.80
CA ASP A 8 -9.64 14.89 14.57
C ASP A 8 -8.82 15.31 13.33
N TRP A 9 -7.94 16.31 13.48
CA TRP A 9 -6.99 16.71 12.43
C TRP A 9 -5.97 15.62 12.11
N ALA A 10 -5.36 15.02 13.13
CA ALA A 10 -4.37 13.96 12.92
C ALA A 10 -5.00 12.74 12.24
N THR A 11 -6.17 12.30 12.71
CA THR A 11 -6.89 11.15 12.16
C THR A 11 -7.28 11.38 10.69
N LEU A 12 -7.88 12.54 10.38
CA LEU A 12 -8.27 12.87 9.01
C LEU A 12 -7.05 13.01 8.09
N SER A 13 -5.97 13.62 8.58
CA SER A 13 -4.72 13.77 7.81
C SER A 13 -4.10 12.42 7.45
N ILE A 14 -4.02 11.49 8.41
CA ILE A 14 -3.47 10.14 8.18
C ILE A 14 -4.38 9.34 7.24
N SER A 15 -5.70 9.44 7.41
CA SER A 15 -6.68 8.80 6.53
C SER A 15 -6.53 9.26 5.07
N LEU A 16 -6.42 10.58 4.84
CA LEU A 16 -6.18 11.14 3.51
C LEU A 16 -4.80 10.74 2.95
N PHE A 17 -3.77 10.70 3.80
CA PHE A 17 -2.44 10.23 3.42
C PHE A 17 -2.49 8.79 2.91
N ASN A 18 -3.10 7.88 3.68
CA ASN A 18 -3.28 6.48 3.29
C ASN A 18 -4.06 6.35 1.98
N THR A 19 -5.13 7.16 1.82
CA THR A 19 -5.92 7.22 0.58
C THR A 19 -5.05 7.51 -0.64
N LEU A 20 -4.30 8.61 -0.60
CA LEU A 20 -3.47 9.06 -1.72
C LEU A 20 -2.38 8.04 -2.06
N VAL A 21 -1.70 7.51 -1.04
CA VAL A 21 -0.59 6.57 -1.22
C VAL A 21 -1.08 5.23 -1.77
N LEU A 22 -2.20 4.69 -1.27
CA LEU A 22 -2.78 3.43 -1.74
C LEU A 22 -3.29 3.54 -3.19
N ILE A 23 -3.99 4.63 -3.53
CA ILE A 23 -4.45 4.87 -4.90
C ILE A 23 -3.24 5.00 -5.83
N TRP A 24 -2.22 5.78 -5.43
CA TRP A 24 -1.00 5.93 -6.22
C TRP A 24 -0.30 4.59 -6.43
N LEU A 25 -0.14 3.77 -5.39
CA LEU A 25 0.48 2.44 -5.50
C LEU A 25 -0.33 1.51 -6.41
N GLY A 26 -1.65 1.44 -6.21
CA GLY A 26 -2.54 0.59 -7.01
C GLY A 26 -2.49 0.93 -8.50
N LEU A 27 -2.59 2.23 -8.83
CA LEU A 27 -2.46 2.70 -10.21
C LEU A 27 -1.06 2.44 -10.76
N THR A 28 -0.01 2.69 -9.98
CA THR A 28 1.38 2.47 -10.40
C THR A 28 1.63 1.00 -10.75
N VAL A 29 1.13 0.07 -9.94
CA VAL A 29 1.24 -1.37 -10.19
C VAL A 29 0.48 -1.78 -11.46
N LEU A 30 -0.75 -1.30 -11.66
CA LEU A 30 -1.57 -1.66 -12.82
C LEU A 30 -1.03 -1.06 -14.14
N LEU A 31 -0.52 0.17 -14.11
CA LEU A 31 -0.05 0.89 -15.29
C LEU A 31 1.37 0.49 -15.71
N ASN A 32 2.25 0.12 -14.76
CA ASN A 32 3.65 -0.21 -15.06
C ASN A 32 3.94 -1.71 -15.25
N ALA A 33 2.94 -2.58 -15.15
CA ALA A 33 3.12 -4.00 -15.37
C ALA A 33 3.37 -4.35 -16.84
N GLU A 34 4.54 -4.91 -17.16
CA GLU A 34 4.86 -5.42 -18.49
C GLU A 34 3.96 -6.59 -18.91
N ARG A 35 3.61 -7.47 -17.96
CA ARG A 35 2.69 -8.60 -18.19
C ARG A 35 1.54 -8.53 -17.20
N ARG A 36 0.34 -8.33 -17.73
CA ARG A 36 -0.91 -8.27 -16.97
C ARG A 36 -1.38 -9.67 -16.53
N THR A 37 -0.63 -10.27 -15.62
CA THR A 37 -1.04 -11.54 -14.99
C THR A 37 -2.16 -11.31 -13.96
N LEU A 38 -2.91 -12.36 -13.64
CA LEU A 38 -4.00 -12.28 -12.64
C LEU A 38 -3.49 -11.77 -11.27
N GLY A 39 -2.29 -12.14 -10.85
CA GLY A 39 -1.73 -11.67 -9.58
C GLY A 39 -1.41 -10.17 -9.55
N VAL A 40 -1.02 -9.59 -10.69
CA VAL A 40 -0.82 -8.13 -10.81
C VAL A 40 -2.17 -7.41 -10.71
N TRP A 41 -3.20 -7.92 -11.38
CA TRP A 41 -4.56 -7.38 -11.26
C TRP A 41 -5.08 -7.47 -9.84
N LEU A 42 -4.89 -8.59 -9.15
CA LEU A 42 -5.31 -8.77 -7.77
C LEU A 42 -4.54 -7.86 -6.81
N ALA A 43 -3.22 -7.69 -6.99
CA ALA A 43 -2.41 -6.79 -6.16
C ALA A 43 -2.81 -5.33 -6.37
N GLY A 44 -2.96 -4.89 -7.62
CA GLY A 44 -3.42 -3.55 -7.95
C GLY A 44 -4.83 -3.26 -7.46
N ALA A 45 -5.77 -4.19 -7.69
CA ALA A 45 -7.14 -4.09 -7.20
C ALA A 45 -7.19 -4.06 -5.67
N GLY A 46 -6.43 -4.91 -4.98
CA GLY A 46 -6.36 -4.92 -3.51
C GLY A 46 -5.86 -3.58 -2.94
N LEU A 47 -4.85 -2.97 -3.56
CA LEU A 47 -4.36 -1.63 -3.19
C LEU A 47 -5.43 -0.55 -3.40
N LEU A 48 -6.13 -0.58 -4.54
CA LEU A 48 -7.22 0.34 -4.83
C LEU A 48 -8.42 0.15 -3.89
N MET A 49 -8.73 -1.09 -3.50
CA MET A 49 -9.75 -1.40 -2.50
C MET A 49 -9.39 -0.82 -1.14
N GLY A 50 -8.12 -0.90 -0.72
CA GLY A 50 -7.64 -0.20 0.47
C GLY A 50 -7.77 1.32 0.34
N GLY A 51 -7.50 1.89 -0.84
CA GLY A 51 -7.74 3.31 -1.12
C GLY A 51 -9.21 3.68 -0.97
N ALA A 52 -10.12 2.88 -1.54
CA ALA A 52 -11.56 3.07 -1.46
C ALA A 52 -12.08 3.00 -0.01
N PHE A 53 -11.52 2.10 0.81
CA PHE A 53 -11.79 2.08 2.25
C PHE A 53 -11.48 3.44 2.89
N PHE A 54 -10.29 4.00 2.67
CA PHE A 54 -9.92 5.27 3.27
C PHE A 54 -10.65 6.48 2.67
N VAL A 55 -11.15 6.40 1.43
CA VAL A 55 -12.09 7.39 0.88
C VAL A 55 -13.38 7.39 1.70
N SER A 56 -14.00 6.23 1.88
CA SER A 56 -15.21 6.08 2.72
C SER A 56 -14.94 6.55 4.15
N HIS A 57 -13.83 6.11 4.74
CA HIS A 57 -13.41 6.51 6.09
C HIS A 57 -13.27 8.03 6.24
N SER A 58 -12.53 8.68 5.33
CA SER A 58 -12.35 10.13 5.33
C SER A 58 -13.66 10.88 5.12
N ALA A 59 -14.55 10.34 4.28
CA ALA A 59 -15.88 10.93 4.02
C ALA A 59 -16.81 10.80 5.24
N ILE A 60 -16.72 9.72 6.02
CA ILE A 60 -17.46 9.54 7.27
C ILE A 60 -16.92 10.51 8.33
N LEU A 61 -15.59 10.61 8.48
CA LEU A 61 -14.97 11.55 9.43
C LEU A 61 -15.28 13.02 9.08
N GLY A 62 -15.27 13.34 7.79
CA GLY A 62 -15.55 14.67 7.26
C GLY A 62 -17.04 15.02 7.18
N GLN A 63 -17.95 14.18 7.66
CA GLN A 63 -19.34 14.58 7.82
C GLN A 63 -19.63 14.83 9.29
N ARG A 64 -20.43 15.86 9.58
CA ARG A 64 -21.07 15.97 10.88
C ARG A 64 -21.84 14.67 11.10
N LEU A 65 -21.70 14.06 12.27
CA LEU A 65 -22.30 12.77 12.64
C LEU A 65 -23.82 12.93 12.79
N ASP A 66 -24.49 13.35 11.73
CA ASP A 66 -25.94 13.44 11.62
C ASP A 66 -26.46 12.07 11.18
N PRO A 67 -27.14 11.33 12.07
CA PRO A 67 -27.61 9.97 11.79
C PRO A 67 -28.63 9.91 10.64
N THR A 68 -29.23 11.05 10.27
CA THR A 68 -30.26 11.14 9.23
C THR A 68 -29.70 11.46 7.84
N SER A 69 -28.40 11.76 7.73
CA SER A 69 -27.76 12.09 6.44
C SER A 69 -27.72 10.89 5.49
N PRO A 70 -28.37 10.96 4.31
CA PRO A 70 -28.29 9.91 3.29
C PRO A 70 -26.86 9.68 2.81
N GLY A 71 -26.04 10.74 2.76
CA GLY A 71 -24.64 10.68 2.36
C GLY A 71 -23.80 9.87 3.34
N LEU A 72 -24.02 10.05 4.64
CA LEU A 72 -23.29 9.32 5.68
C LEU A 72 -23.61 7.83 5.62
N ASN A 73 -24.89 7.48 5.44
CA ASN A 73 -25.31 6.09 5.31
C ASN A 73 -24.78 5.41 4.03
N LEU A 74 -24.65 6.15 2.93
CA LEU A 74 -24.03 5.66 1.69
C LEU A 74 -22.56 5.34 1.91
N TRP A 75 -21.78 6.25 2.50
CA TRP A 75 -20.35 6.01 2.74
C TRP A 75 -20.13 4.91 3.76
N TRP A 76 -20.98 4.84 4.79
CA TRP A 76 -21.00 3.74 5.75
C TRP A 76 -21.21 2.39 5.06
N SER A 77 -22.24 2.28 4.22
CA SER A 77 -22.53 1.05 3.46
C SER A 77 -21.41 0.69 2.50
N ALA A 78 -20.84 1.68 1.80
CA ALA A 78 -19.74 1.49 0.88
C ALA A 78 -18.46 1.02 1.58
N GLY A 79 -18.23 1.41 2.84
CA GLY A 79 -17.04 1.05 3.61
C GLY A 79 -16.97 -0.44 3.98
N TRP A 80 -18.10 -1.11 4.17
CA TRP A 80 -18.17 -2.52 4.56
C TRP A 80 -17.57 -3.49 3.52
N LEU A 81 -17.71 -3.16 2.24
CA LEU A 81 -17.21 -4.01 1.16
C LEU A 81 -15.67 -4.07 1.16
N PRO A 82 -14.93 -2.95 1.19
CA PRO A 82 -13.48 -2.94 1.43
C PRO A 82 -13.06 -3.59 2.76
N VAL A 83 -13.82 -3.42 3.84
CA VAL A 83 -13.52 -3.99 5.17
C VAL A 83 -13.44 -5.52 5.14
N ILE A 84 -14.30 -6.19 4.36
CA ILE A 84 -14.32 -7.64 4.22
C ILE A 84 -13.35 -8.12 3.14
N LEU A 85 -13.31 -7.44 1.99
CA LEU A 85 -12.54 -7.90 0.84
C LEU A 85 -11.03 -7.67 0.98
N SER A 86 -10.60 -6.60 1.67
CA SER A 86 -9.17 -6.26 1.75
C SER A 86 -8.32 -7.33 2.46
N PRO A 87 -8.72 -7.90 3.62
CA PRO A 87 -7.97 -9.00 4.25
C PRO A 87 -7.84 -10.24 3.35
N PHE A 88 -8.91 -10.59 2.63
CA PHE A 88 -8.88 -11.70 1.67
C PHE A 88 -7.96 -11.40 0.49
N ALA A 89 -8.07 -10.21 -0.09
CA ALA A 89 -7.21 -9.77 -1.19
C ALA A 89 -5.73 -9.83 -0.77
N TRP A 90 -5.39 -9.38 0.44
CA TRP A 90 -4.04 -9.48 0.98
C TRP A 90 -3.56 -10.94 1.04
N TYR A 91 -4.36 -11.84 1.63
CA TYR A 91 -4.03 -13.26 1.71
C TYR A 91 -3.80 -13.89 0.32
N VAL A 92 -4.68 -13.62 -0.64
CA VAL A 92 -4.57 -14.14 -2.01
C VAL A 92 -3.32 -13.60 -2.73
N VAL A 93 -3.02 -12.31 -2.58
CA VAL A 93 -1.80 -11.69 -3.15
C VAL A 93 -0.55 -12.33 -2.57
N ILE A 94 -0.54 -12.62 -1.27
CA ILE A 94 0.57 -13.31 -0.62
C ILE A 94 0.71 -14.77 -1.09
N LEU A 95 -0.40 -15.50 -1.27
CA LEU A 95 -0.36 -16.83 -1.88
C LEU A 95 0.21 -16.80 -3.29
N TRP A 96 -0.19 -15.80 -4.10
CA TRP A 96 0.38 -15.61 -5.43
C TRP A 96 1.89 -15.30 -5.35
N TYR A 97 2.31 -14.39 -4.48
CA TYR A 97 3.71 -14.02 -4.29
C TYR A 97 4.59 -15.22 -3.87
N THR A 98 4.07 -16.10 -3.02
CA THR A 98 4.78 -17.26 -2.46
C THR A 98 4.84 -18.46 -3.41
N GLY A 99 4.15 -18.39 -4.56
CA GLY A 99 4.16 -19.43 -5.60
C GLY A 99 3.08 -20.51 -5.42
N TYR A 100 1.99 -20.22 -4.72
CA TYR A 100 0.90 -21.18 -4.51
C TYR A 100 0.28 -21.71 -5.82
N TRP A 101 0.27 -20.87 -6.86
CA TRP A 101 -0.29 -21.17 -8.18
C TRP A 101 0.74 -21.76 -9.17
N ASP A 102 2.01 -21.89 -8.77
CA ASP A 102 3.05 -22.39 -9.67
C ASP A 102 2.88 -23.91 -9.93
N GLY A 103 2.44 -24.71 -8.94
CA GLY A 103 2.12 -26.12 -9.17
C GLY A 103 1.44 -26.83 -7.99
N PRO A 104 0.58 -27.83 -8.26
CA PRO A 104 -0.23 -28.51 -7.25
C PRO A 104 0.58 -29.42 -6.31
N GLU A 105 1.77 -29.86 -6.73
CA GLU A 105 2.62 -30.76 -5.92
C GLU A 105 3.48 -30.06 -4.87
N THR A 106 3.44 -28.72 -4.81
CA THR A 106 4.24 -27.98 -3.84
C THR A 106 3.73 -28.18 -2.40
N ALA A 107 4.64 -28.29 -1.44
CA ALA A 107 4.29 -28.42 -0.02
C ALA A 107 3.47 -27.22 0.50
N LEU A 108 3.67 -26.03 -0.10
CA LEU A 108 2.86 -24.84 0.16
C LEU A 108 1.41 -25.05 -0.28
N HIS A 109 1.18 -25.56 -1.49
CA HIS A 109 -0.16 -25.78 -2.02
C HIS A 109 -0.95 -26.76 -1.14
N ARG A 110 -0.35 -27.90 -0.77
CA ARG A 110 -0.99 -28.88 0.12
C ARG A 110 -1.34 -28.31 1.50
N ARG A 111 -0.49 -27.45 2.06
CA ARG A 111 -0.70 -26.84 3.38
C ARG A 111 -1.80 -25.78 3.36
N GLN A 112 -1.80 -24.91 2.34
CA GLN A 112 -2.67 -23.73 2.28
C GLN A 112 -4.02 -23.99 1.58
N ARG A 113 -4.14 -25.07 0.80
CA ARG A 113 -5.39 -25.44 0.11
C ARG A 113 -6.63 -25.56 1.01
N PRO A 114 -6.63 -26.31 2.13
CA PRO A 114 -7.81 -26.39 2.98
C PRO A 114 -8.16 -25.01 3.56
N TRP A 115 -7.16 -24.25 3.99
CA TRP A 115 -7.32 -22.92 4.57
C TRP A 115 -7.82 -21.89 3.56
N TYR A 116 -7.42 -22.00 2.29
CA TYR A 116 -7.93 -21.16 1.21
C TYR A 116 -9.45 -21.32 1.05
N TYR A 117 -9.96 -22.56 1.04
CA TYR A 117 -11.41 -22.80 0.96
C TYR A 117 -12.15 -22.34 2.21
N VAL A 118 -11.55 -22.52 3.40
CA VAL A 118 -12.12 -22.02 4.66
C VAL A 118 -12.24 -20.50 4.63
N ILE A 119 -11.17 -19.77 4.31
CA ILE A 119 -11.22 -18.30 4.22
C ILE A 119 -12.23 -17.86 3.15
N MET A 120 -12.22 -18.49 1.98
CA MET A 120 -13.17 -18.17 0.91
C MET A 120 -14.63 -18.34 1.37
N LEU A 121 -14.91 -19.40 2.13
CA LEU A 121 -16.24 -19.62 2.72
C LEU A 121 -16.57 -18.54 3.76
N PHE A 122 -15.62 -18.14 4.62
CA PHE A 122 -15.82 -17.03 5.56
C PHE A 122 -16.08 -15.70 4.83
N THR A 123 -15.31 -15.37 3.79
CA THR A 123 -15.51 -14.16 2.97
C THR A 123 -16.89 -14.19 2.33
N LEU A 124 -17.30 -15.32 1.75
CA LEU A 124 -18.61 -15.48 1.12
C LEU A 124 -19.75 -15.42 2.15
N ALA A 125 -19.58 -16.03 3.32
CA ALA A 125 -20.55 -15.99 4.41
C ALA A 125 -20.73 -14.56 4.95
N LEU A 126 -19.64 -13.81 5.14
CA LEU A 126 -19.69 -12.41 5.55
C LEU A 126 -20.31 -11.51 4.46
N ALA A 127 -19.98 -11.74 3.19
CA ALA A 127 -20.59 -11.02 2.08
C ALA A 127 -22.09 -11.35 1.94
N ALA A 128 -22.46 -12.63 2.09
CA ALA A 128 -23.85 -13.07 2.09
C ALA A 128 -24.62 -12.48 3.28
N LEU A 129 -24.01 -12.42 4.47
CA LEU A 129 -24.59 -11.75 5.62
C LEU A 129 -24.89 -10.28 5.27
N LEU A 130 -23.93 -9.54 4.70
CA LEU A 130 -24.16 -8.14 4.31
C LEU A 130 -25.27 -7.95 3.26
N VAL A 131 -25.39 -8.87 2.29
CA VAL A 131 -26.35 -8.73 1.18
C VAL A 131 -27.74 -9.23 1.56
N PHE A 132 -27.84 -10.37 2.25
CA PHE A 132 -29.11 -11.05 2.48
C PHE A 132 -29.79 -10.66 3.80
N THR A 133 -29.06 -10.21 4.83
CA THR A 133 -29.68 -9.85 6.13
C THR A 133 -30.04 -8.37 6.25
N HIS A 134 -30.71 -7.77 5.26
CA HIS A 134 -31.07 -6.34 5.25
C HIS A 134 -31.54 -5.79 6.62
N PRO A 135 -31.08 -4.59 7.06
CA PRO A 135 -30.18 -3.66 6.39
C PRO A 135 -28.75 -3.77 6.92
N ILE A 136 -27.75 -3.38 6.11
CA ILE A 136 -26.47 -2.88 6.65
C ILE A 136 -26.87 -1.90 7.76
N PRO A 137 -26.48 -2.15 9.02
CA PRO A 137 -26.99 -1.37 10.13
C PRO A 137 -26.72 0.09 9.80
N THR A 138 -27.78 0.90 9.77
CA THR A 138 -27.59 2.32 9.47
C THR A 138 -26.67 2.90 10.54
N PHE A 139 -25.92 3.94 10.20
CA PHE A 139 -25.04 4.57 11.18
C PHE A 139 -25.78 4.90 12.49
N ALA A 140 -27.04 5.35 12.39
CA ALA A 140 -27.94 5.57 13.52
C ALA A 140 -28.13 4.32 14.41
N GLN A 141 -28.37 3.15 13.82
CA GLN A 141 -28.61 1.91 14.58
C GLN A 141 -27.38 1.46 15.38
N ILE A 142 -26.18 1.66 14.85
CA ILE A 142 -24.93 1.35 15.58
C ILE A 142 -24.61 2.44 16.60
N ALA A 143 -24.81 3.71 16.25
CA ALA A 143 -24.55 4.84 17.15
C ALA A 143 -25.50 4.83 18.35
N GLU A 144 -26.75 4.42 18.17
CA GLU A 144 -27.76 4.28 19.22
C GLU A 144 -27.72 2.92 19.92
N LEU A 145 -26.79 2.02 19.53
CA LEU A 145 -26.70 0.63 20.00
C LEU A 145 -28.03 -0.16 19.93
N ASN A 146 -28.96 0.25 19.07
CA ASN A 146 -30.24 -0.41 18.86
C ASN A 146 -30.05 -1.62 17.92
N LEU A 147 -29.51 -2.69 18.49
CA LEU A 147 -29.08 -3.90 17.78
C LEU A 147 -30.13 -5.01 17.78
N ASP A 148 -31.36 -4.73 18.22
CA ASP A 148 -32.45 -5.73 18.37
C ASP A 148 -32.84 -6.41 17.04
N LYS A 149 -32.52 -5.77 15.91
CA LYS A 149 -32.80 -6.28 14.56
C LYS A 149 -31.60 -6.96 13.90
N VAL A 150 -30.43 -6.96 14.53
CA VAL A 150 -29.22 -7.58 14.00
C VAL A 150 -29.13 -9.01 14.56
N PRO A 151 -28.80 -10.03 13.74
CA PRO A 151 -28.59 -11.38 14.26
C PRO A 151 -27.52 -11.36 15.35
N ALA A 152 -27.91 -11.71 16.57
CA ALA A 152 -27.08 -11.68 17.76
C ALA A 152 -26.97 -13.07 18.39
N LEU A 153 -25.78 -13.38 18.89
CA LEU A 153 -25.51 -14.57 19.68
C LEU A 153 -25.09 -14.11 21.08
N PHE A 154 -25.77 -14.56 22.13
CA PHE A 154 -25.52 -14.12 23.52
C PHE A 154 -25.60 -12.58 23.74
N GLY A 155 -26.48 -11.91 22.99
CA GLY A 155 -26.62 -10.44 23.04
C GLY A 155 -25.48 -9.66 22.38
N VAL A 156 -24.62 -10.33 21.59
CA VAL A 156 -23.57 -9.69 20.79
C VAL A 156 -23.87 -9.90 19.30
N PRO A 157 -23.82 -8.85 18.46
CA PRO A 157 -23.96 -8.99 17.01
C PRO A 157 -22.99 -10.03 16.45
N VAL A 158 -23.52 -10.98 15.67
CA VAL A 158 -22.74 -12.08 15.07
C VAL A 158 -21.55 -11.55 14.27
N LEU A 159 -21.70 -10.40 13.61
CA LEU A 159 -20.65 -9.74 12.86
C LEU A 159 -19.44 -9.36 13.73
N PHE A 160 -19.65 -8.91 14.97
CA PHE A 160 -18.57 -8.58 15.91
C PHE A 160 -17.83 -9.80 16.45
N LEU A 161 -18.41 -11.00 16.32
CA LEU A 161 -17.73 -12.25 16.69
C LEU A 161 -16.99 -12.86 15.49
N ILE A 162 -17.65 -12.92 14.33
CA ILE A 162 -17.08 -13.58 13.14
C ILE A 162 -15.94 -12.74 12.53
N TYR A 163 -16.10 -11.41 12.45
CA TYR A 163 -15.13 -10.56 11.76
C TYR A 163 -13.73 -10.58 12.38
N PRO A 164 -13.55 -10.45 13.72
CA PRO A 164 -12.24 -10.60 14.38
C PRO A 164 -11.54 -11.92 14.06
N VAL A 165 -12.28 -13.04 14.14
CA VAL A 165 -11.73 -14.36 13.85
C VAL A 165 -11.28 -14.44 12.40
N TYR A 166 -12.11 -13.95 11.47
CA TYR A 166 -11.82 -13.92 10.04
C TYR A 166 -10.55 -13.10 9.71
N ILE A 167 -10.46 -11.85 10.20
CA ILE A 167 -9.32 -10.99 9.88
C ILE A 167 -8.02 -11.55 10.46
N VAL A 168 -8.02 -12.03 11.71
CA VAL A 168 -6.83 -12.62 12.33
C VAL A 168 -6.39 -13.88 11.58
N LEU A 169 -7.33 -14.76 11.20
CA LEU A 169 -7.01 -15.95 10.40
C LEU A 169 -6.40 -15.57 9.03
N CYS A 170 -6.96 -14.58 8.33
CA CYS A 170 -6.43 -14.13 7.04
C CYS A 170 -4.96 -13.67 7.17
N ILE A 171 -4.67 -12.86 8.19
CA ILE A 171 -3.31 -12.32 8.38
C ILE A 171 -2.33 -13.38 8.88
N LEU A 172 -2.74 -14.28 9.79
CA LEU A 172 -1.89 -15.39 10.24
C LEU A 172 -1.55 -16.36 9.12
N LEU A 173 -2.51 -16.68 8.26
CA LEU A 173 -2.28 -17.58 7.12
C LEU A 173 -1.42 -16.91 6.04
N ALA A 174 -1.57 -15.60 5.83
CA ALA A 174 -0.66 -14.83 5.00
C ALA A 174 0.78 -14.84 5.58
N LEU A 175 0.93 -14.69 6.89
CA LEU A 175 2.22 -14.74 7.56
C LEU A 175 2.87 -16.13 7.44
N ASP A 176 2.13 -17.21 7.65
CA ASP A 176 2.63 -18.58 7.46
C ASP A 176 3.14 -18.81 6.03
N ALA A 177 2.38 -18.35 5.03
CA ALA A 177 2.78 -18.45 3.63
C ALA A 177 4.10 -17.70 3.36
N LEU A 178 4.26 -16.48 3.90
CA LEU A 178 5.51 -15.70 3.76
C LEU A 178 6.71 -16.31 4.49
N LEU A 179 6.47 -16.93 5.65
CA LEU A 179 7.52 -17.56 6.45
C LEU A 179 8.06 -18.81 5.77
N ARG A 180 7.23 -19.56 5.04
CA ARG A 180 7.61 -20.82 4.37
C ARG A 180 7.18 -20.82 2.89
N PRO A 181 7.85 -20.02 2.02
CA PRO A 181 7.47 -19.88 0.62
C PRO A 181 7.82 -21.13 -0.20
N GLY A 182 7.11 -21.36 -1.31
CA GLY A 182 7.41 -22.42 -2.28
C GLY A 182 8.60 -22.07 -3.20
N PRO A 183 9.14 -23.03 -3.95
CA PRO A 183 10.20 -22.76 -4.93
C PRO A 183 9.69 -21.86 -6.06
N SER A 184 10.50 -20.89 -6.52
CA SER A 184 10.15 -20.08 -7.69
C SER A 184 10.51 -20.77 -8.99
N MET A 185 9.57 -20.88 -9.94
CA MET A 185 9.86 -21.42 -11.28
C MET A 185 10.52 -20.41 -12.25
N ARG A 186 10.62 -19.13 -11.86
CA ARG A 186 11.21 -18.09 -12.71
C ARG A 186 12.72 -17.97 -12.51
N PRO A 187 13.52 -17.79 -13.58
CA PRO A 187 14.94 -17.47 -13.45
C PRO A 187 15.11 -16.19 -12.62
N MET A 188 15.99 -16.24 -11.62
CA MET A 188 16.23 -15.18 -10.61
C MET A 188 15.03 -14.78 -9.72
N GLY A 189 13.88 -15.48 -9.79
CA GLY A 189 12.69 -15.18 -8.97
C GLY A 189 12.95 -15.27 -7.46
N ASN A 190 13.80 -16.20 -7.05
CA ASN A 190 14.21 -16.36 -5.64
C ASN A 190 15.03 -15.17 -5.11
N LEU A 191 15.85 -14.54 -5.95
CA LEU A 191 16.64 -13.36 -5.55
C LEU A 191 15.74 -12.15 -5.35
N ALA A 192 14.79 -11.93 -6.27
CA ALA A 192 13.77 -10.90 -6.12
C ALA A 192 12.93 -11.14 -4.86
N ARG A 193 12.51 -12.39 -4.57
CA ARG A 193 11.74 -12.68 -3.35
C ARG A 193 12.53 -12.33 -2.09
N ARG A 194 13.81 -12.67 -2.04
CA ARG A 194 14.66 -12.38 -0.87
C ARG A 194 14.72 -10.90 -0.53
N SER A 195 14.73 -10.00 -1.52
CA SER A 195 14.79 -8.55 -1.26
C SER A 195 13.45 -7.97 -0.78
N ALA A 196 12.31 -8.48 -1.28
CA ALA A 196 10.98 -7.99 -0.91
C ALA A 196 10.41 -8.63 0.36
N ARG A 197 10.81 -9.87 0.68
CA ARG A 197 10.30 -10.63 1.82
C ARG A 197 10.38 -9.91 3.17
N PRO A 198 11.48 -9.25 3.58
CA PRO A 198 11.52 -8.58 4.88
C PRO A 198 10.45 -7.48 5.00
N TRP A 199 10.21 -6.73 3.92
CA TRP A 199 9.20 -5.68 3.88
C TRP A 199 7.76 -6.24 3.97
N LEU A 200 7.48 -7.34 3.25
CA LEU A 200 6.18 -8.00 3.29
C LEU A 200 5.90 -8.71 4.62
N VAL A 201 6.93 -9.29 5.25
CA VAL A 201 6.79 -9.87 6.60
C VAL A 201 6.53 -8.76 7.61
N ALA A 202 7.29 -7.65 7.55
CA ALA A 202 7.06 -6.51 8.42
C ALA A 202 5.65 -5.93 8.27
N SER A 203 5.17 -5.73 7.03
CA SER A 203 3.80 -5.24 6.79
C SER A 203 2.73 -6.22 7.26
N THR A 204 2.96 -7.54 7.15
CA THR A 204 2.00 -8.54 7.62
C THR A 204 1.95 -8.63 9.15
N ILE A 205 3.10 -8.49 9.82
CA ILE A 205 3.16 -8.40 11.29
C ILE A 205 2.46 -7.13 11.78
N ASP A 206 2.66 -6.01 11.09
CA ASP A 206 1.99 -4.75 11.39
C ASP A 206 0.46 -4.85 11.20
N LEU A 207 0.00 -5.46 10.09
CA LEU A 207 -1.41 -5.76 9.89
C LEU A 207 -1.96 -6.75 10.93
N LEU A 208 -1.13 -7.64 11.49
CA LEU A 208 -1.54 -8.51 12.59
C LEU A 208 -1.79 -7.67 13.84
N ALA A 209 -0.90 -6.73 14.17
CA ALA A 209 -1.11 -5.79 15.27
C ALA A 209 -2.39 -4.95 15.05
N VAL A 210 -2.65 -4.47 13.84
CA VAL A 210 -3.90 -3.79 13.46
C VAL A 210 -5.12 -4.69 13.73
N SER A 211 -5.10 -5.94 13.26
CA SER A 211 -6.25 -6.85 13.45
C SER A 211 -6.53 -7.19 14.91
N LEU A 212 -5.48 -7.33 15.74
CA LEU A 212 -5.61 -7.49 17.19
C LEU A 212 -6.17 -6.22 17.85
N LEU A 213 -5.72 -5.03 17.44
CA LEU A 213 -6.24 -3.76 17.95
C LEU A 213 -7.70 -3.54 17.56
N VAL A 214 -8.09 -3.84 16.32
CA VAL A 214 -9.50 -3.79 15.87
C VAL A 214 -10.35 -4.75 16.70
N THR A 215 -9.85 -5.96 16.94
CA THR A 215 -10.53 -6.94 17.80
C THR A 215 -10.69 -6.42 19.23
N ALA A 216 -9.63 -5.85 19.81
CA ALA A 216 -9.67 -5.26 21.15
C ALA A 216 -10.65 -4.10 21.23
N ALA A 217 -10.70 -3.22 20.22
CA ALA A 217 -11.64 -2.11 20.15
C ALA A 217 -13.09 -2.59 20.08
N LEU A 218 -13.40 -3.59 19.23
CA LEU A 218 -14.74 -4.18 19.13
C LEU A 218 -15.17 -4.82 20.45
N MET A 219 -14.29 -5.59 21.09
CA MET A 219 -14.57 -6.21 22.39
C MET A 219 -14.77 -5.18 23.50
N TRP A 220 -13.99 -4.09 23.47
CA TRP A 220 -14.13 -2.98 24.40
C TRP A 220 -15.50 -2.29 24.23
N VAL A 221 -15.92 -2.01 22.99
CA VAL A 221 -17.25 -1.44 22.71
C VAL A 221 -18.36 -2.34 23.25
N VAL A 222 -18.29 -3.65 23.01
CA VAL A 222 -19.30 -4.61 23.49
C VAL A 222 -19.31 -4.69 25.02
N ALA A 223 -18.17 -4.58 25.69
CA ALA A 223 -18.08 -4.59 27.14
C ALA A 223 -18.63 -3.30 27.77
N ASP A 224 -18.28 -2.14 27.20
CA ASP A 224 -18.72 -0.82 27.70
C ASP A 224 -20.23 -0.61 27.46
N ALA A 225 -20.74 -1.09 26.33
CA ALA A 225 -22.17 -1.10 25.98
C ALA A 225 -23.08 -1.82 26.98
N ARG A 226 -22.53 -2.76 27.76
CA ARG A 226 -23.27 -3.54 28.77
C ARG A 226 -23.39 -2.81 30.10
N VAL A 227 -22.67 -1.70 30.28
CA VAL A 227 -22.71 -0.92 31.51
C VAL A 227 -23.71 0.22 31.34
N GLU A 228 -24.72 0.26 32.21
CA GLU A 228 -25.79 1.25 32.15
C GLU A 228 -25.30 2.60 32.70
N TYR A 229 -25.00 3.52 31.79
CA TYR A 229 -24.59 4.90 32.08
C TYR A 229 -25.62 5.88 31.49
N GLY A 230 -25.63 7.13 31.94
CA GLY A 230 -26.45 8.18 31.33
C GLY A 230 -26.05 8.45 29.86
N MET A 231 -27.05 8.56 28.97
CA MET A 231 -26.89 8.62 27.49
C MET A 231 -25.83 9.62 26.96
N VAL A 232 -25.68 10.78 27.59
CA VAL A 232 -24.78 11.85 27.11
C VAL A 232 -23.31 11.56 27.43
N ASP A 233 -23.02 11.08 28.65
CA ASP A 233 -21.64 10.77 29.09
C ASP A 233 -21.06 9.55 28.36
N VAL A 234 -21.93 8.60 28.00
CA VAL A 234 -21.60 7.41 27.20
C VAL A 234 -21.07 7.80 25.82
N TYR A 235 -21.81 8.64 25.10
CA TYR A 235 -21.48 9.01 23.73
C TYR A 235 -20.15 9.76 23.65
N GLN A 236 -19.91 10.70 24.57
CA GLN A 236 -18.67 11.47 24.59
C GLN A 236 -17.45 10.59 24.91
N ARG A 237 -17.58 9.66 25.87
CA ARG A 237 -16.51 8.72 26.25
C ARG A 237 -16.20 7.70 25.15
N LEU A 238 -17.23 7.12 24.54
CA LEU A 238 -17.10 6.21 23.39
C LEU A 238 -16.43 6.92 22.21
N SER A 239 -16.92 8.11 21.84
CA SER A 239 -16.36 8.90 20.73
C SER A 239 -14.89 9.23 20.95
N GLN A 240 -14.51 9.67 22.15
CA GLN A 240 -13.12 10.01 22.44
C GLN A 240 -12.20 8.78 22.42
N THR A 241 -12.65 7.65 22.98
CA THR A 241 -11.84 6.42 23.06
C THR A 241 -11.70 5.79 21.68
N LEU A 242 -12.78 5.71 20.90
CA LEU A 242 -12.77 5.22 19.53
C LEU A 242 -11.88 6.08 18.63
N ALA A 243 -11.86 7.40 18.80
CA ALA A 243 -10.98 8.27 18.02
C ALA A 243 -9.49 8.01 18.27
N TRP A 244 -9.10 7.62 19.50
CA TRP A 244 -7.72 7.19 19.78
C TRP A 244 -7.39 5.85 19.15
N PHE A 245 -8.30 4.86 19.26
CA PHE A 245 -8.13 3.59 18.55
C PHE A 245 -7.98 3.79 17.05
N ASP A 246 -8.86 4.62 16.46
CA ASP A 246 -8.83 4.94 15.04
C ASP A 246 -7.53 5.62 14.62
N LEU A 247 -7.06 6.62 15.38
CA LEU A 247 -5.77 7.26 15.11
C LEU A 247 -4.62 6.24 15.09
N VAL A 248 -4.55 5.37 16.09
CA VAL A 248 -3.49 4.35 16.21
C VAL A 248 -3.60 3.33 15.07
N ILE A 249 -4.80 2.84 14.78
CA ILE A 249 -5.05 1.89 13.70
C ILE A 249 -4.70 2.51 12.34
N ALA A 250 -5.15 3.74 12.06
CA ALA A 250 -4.84 4.43 10.81
C ALA A 250 -3.34 4.70 10.65
N ALA A 251 -2.63 5.02 11.74
CA ALA A 251 -1.19 5.21 11.74
C ALA A 251 -0.43 3.91 11.44
N LEU A 252 -0.82 2.79 12.07
CA LEU A 252 -0.26 1.47 11.80
C LEU A 252 -0.57 1.02 10.37
N ILE A 253 -1.79 1.22 9.87
CA ILE A 253 -2.08 0.93 8.46
C ILE A 253 -1.21 1.80 7.54
N GLY A 254 -0.96 3.07 7.89
CA GLY A 254 -0.04 3.92 7.14
C GLY A 254 1.40 3.41 7.13
N LEU A 255 1.88 2.88 8.25
CA LEU A 255 3.17 2.18 8.33
C LEU A 255 3.18 0.95 7.42
N ALA A 256 2.16 0.09 7.48
CA ALA A 256 2.03 -1.08 6.62
C ALA A 256 2.01 -0.72 5.13
N VAL A 257 1.33 0.37 4.75
CA VAL A 257 1.28 0.89 3.37
C VAL A 257 2.65 1.38 2.92
N LEU A 258 3.39 2.08 3.79
CA LEU A 258 4.76 2.52 3.49
C LEU A 258 5.71 1.33 3.30
N LEU A 259 5.63 0.32 4.17
CA LEU A 259 6.40 -0.92 4.07
C LEU A 259 6.06 -1.69 2.79
N LEU A 260 4.77 -1.78 2.46
CA LEU A 260 4.30 -2.38 1.22
C LEU A 260 4.80 -1.62 -0.01
N GLY A 261 4.76 -0.29 0.00
CA GLY A 261 5.31 0.52 -1.08
C GLY A 261 6.83 0.34 -1.26
N GLN A 262 7.59 0.18 -0.17
CA GLN A 262 9.01 -0.22 -0.27
C GLN A 262 9.15 -1.60 -0.90
N ALA A 263 8.30 -2.57 -0.54
CA ALA A 263 8.30 -3.88 -1.17
C ALA A 263 8.05 -3.78 -2.68
N VAL A 264 7.06 -2.98 -3.11
CA VAL A 264 6.74 -2.77 -4.54
C VAL A 264 7.90 -2.11 -5.29
N VAL A 265 8.56 -1.11 -4.70
CA VAL A 265 9.70 -0.41 -5.32
C VAL A 265 10.93 -1.31 -5.45
N VAL A 266 11.17 -2.17 -4.45
CA VAL A 266 12.29 -3.12 -4.43
C VAL A 266 12.04 -4.34 -5.32
N TYR A 267 10.78 -4.64 -5.64
CA TYR A 267 10.37 -5.88 -6.31
C TYR A 267 10.06 -5.69 -7.79
N GLU A 268 10.96 -6.20 -8.64
CA GLU A 268 10.86 -6.23 -10.11
C GLU A 268 9.66 -7.05 -10.64
N ILE A 269 9.01 -7.88 -9.80
CA ILE A 269 8.03 -8.89 -10.25
C ILE A 269 6.63 -8.32 -10.56
N PHE A 270 6.25 -7.16 -10.01
CA PHE A 270 4.98 -6.53 -10.38
C PHE A 270 5.07 -5.74 -11.68
N THR A 271 6.25 -5.21 -12.01
CA THR A 271 6.49 -4.41 -13.20
C THR A 271 7.10 -5.19 -14.36
N GLY A 272 7.75 -6.34 -14.12
CA GLY A 272 8.35 -7.20 -15.14
C GLY A 272 9.69 -6.68 -15.71
N LYS A 273 9.95 -5.37 -15.56
CA LYS A 273 11.16 -4.68 -16.02
C LYS A 273 12.38 -5.09 -15.21
N SER A 274 13.44 -5.52 -15.90
CA SER A 274 14.70 -5.97 -15.31
C SER A 274 15.63 -4.85 -14.83
N LEU A 275 15.31 -3.56 -15.07
CA LEU A 275 15.89 -2.30 -14.52
C LEU A 275 15.13 -1.10 -15.17
N PRO A 276 15.01 0.12 -14.58
CA PRO A 276 15.89 0.79 -13.62
C PRO A 276 15.25 1.07 -12.23
N ARG A 277 15.96 0.66 -11.16
CA ARG A 277 15.51 0.69 -9.75
C ARG A 277 15.43 2.09 -9.14
N GLN A 278 16.07 3.09 -9.73
CA GLN A 278 16.22 4.41 -9.12
C GLN A 278 15.05 5.35 -9.42
N GLU A 279 14.50 5.32 -10.64
CA GLU A 279 13.43 6.24 -11.03
C GLU A 279 12.13 5.91 -10.29
N LEU A 280 11.71 4.64 -10.21
CA LEU A 280 10.53 4.26 -9.44
C LEU A 280 10.66 4.62 -7.96
N ARG A 281 11.86 4.43 -7.38
CA ARG A 281 12.15 4.82 -5.99
C ARG A 281 12.08 6.33 -5.78
N ARG A 282 12.52 7.12 -6.76
CA ARG A 282 12.43 8.58 -6.74
C ARG A 282 10.96 9.02 -6.80
N VAL A 283 10.18 8.49 -7.75
CA VAL A 283 8.75 8.80 -7.88
C VAL A 283 7.98 8.39 -6.62
N TRP A 284 8.30 7.23 -6.03
CA TRP A 284 7.71 6.78 -4.77
C TRP A 284 7.95 7.76 -3.61
N ARG A 285 9.21 8.19 -3.41
CA ARG A 285 9.54 9.20 -2.39
C ARG A 285 8.80 10.51 -2.65
N SER A 286 8.76 10.95 -3.90
CA SER A 286 8.00 12.13 -4.32
C SER A 286 6.51 11.99 -4.00
N ALA A 287 5.88 10.85 -4.28
CA ALA A 287 4.49 10.59 -3.93
C ALA A 287 4.25 10.67 -2.42
N ILE A 288 5.13 10.05 -1.61
CA ILE A 288 5.05 10.16 -0.14
C ILE A 288 5.12 11.62 0.32
N TYR A 289 6.09 12.40 -0.18
CA TYR A 289 6.22 13.81 0.22
C TYR A 289 5.00 14.63 -0.17
N LEU A 290 4.47 14.44 -1.37
CA LEU A 290 3.27 15.12 -1.82
C LEU A 290 2.07 14.78 -0.92
N SER A 291 1.83 13.49 -0.67
CA SER A 291 0.75 13.05 0.21
C SER A 291 0.92 13.55 1.65
N ALA A 292 2.15 13.56 2.17
CA ALA A 292 2.44 14.02 3.54
C ALA A 292 2.21 15.53 3.72
N VAL A 293 2.37 16.33 2.67
CA VAL A 293 2.10 17.78 2.71
C VAL A 293 0.64 18.10 2.39
N LEU A 294 0.07 17.42 1.39
CA LEU A 294 -1.28 17.69 0.92
C LEU A 294 -2.35 17.28 1.94
N SER A 295 -2.20 16.12 2.58
CA SER A 295 -3.22 15.58 3.47
C SER A 295 -3.48 16.45 4.72
N PRO A 296 -2.46 16.96 5.44
CA PRO A 296 -2.69 17.83 6.58
C PRO A 296 -3.27 19.20 6.20
N VAL A 297 -2.91 19.72 5.03
CA VAL A 297 -3.47 20.98 4.50
C VAL A 297 -4.94 20.81 4.16
N ALA A 298 -5.30 19.72 3.47
CA ALA A 298 -6.69 19.40 3.16
C ALA A 298 -7.53 19.15 4.42
N ALA A 299 -7.01 18.37 5.38
CA ALA A 299 -7.67 18.10 6.65
C ALA A 299 -7.84 19.37 7.50
N GLY A 300 -6.81 20.21 7.58
CA GLY A 300 -6.86 21.48 8.31
C GLY A 300 -7.85 22.46 7.68
N GLY A 301 -7.87 22.54 6.34
CA GLY A 301 -8.84 23.37 5.61
C GLY A 301 -10.29 22.96 5.90
N PHE A 302 -10.55 21.65 6.01
CA PHE A 302 -11.86 21.12 6.35
C PHE A 302 -12.25 21.41 7.81
N LEU A 303 -11.36 21.14 8.77
CA LEU A 303 -11.64 21.28 10.21
C LEU A 303 -11.78 22.72 10.70
N LEU A 304 -11.12 23.66 10.03
CA LEU A 304 -11.19 25.09 10.36
C LEU A 304 -12.41 25.79 9.73
N ASP A 305 -13.35 25.03 9.15
CA ASP A 305 -14.53 25.54 8.42
C ASP A 305 -14.15 26.62 7.37
N ILE A 306 -12.94 26.50 6.80
CA ILE A 306 -12.52 27.38 5.71
C ILE A 306 -13.41 27.08 4.51
N LYS A 307 -13.88 28.12 3.81
CA LYS A 307 -14.70 27.94 2.60
C LYS A 307 -14.03 26.93 1.68
N ALA A 308 -14.77 25.90 1.26
CA ALA A 308 -14.26 24.77 0.48
C ALA A 308 -13.41 25.21 -0.73
N ILE A 309 -13.75 26.35 -1.34
CA ILE A 309 -13.00 26.94 -2.45
C ILE A 309 -11.55 27.25 -2.10
N TYR A 310 -11.25 27.76 -0.90
CA TYR A 310 -9.88 28.10 -0.50
C TYR A 310 -9.06 26.84 -0.17
N SER A 311 -9.66 25.84 0.48
CA SER A 311 -9.00 24.55 0.73
C SER A 311 -8.66 23.84 -0.59
N LEU A 312 -9.59 23.88 -1.55
CA LEU A 312 -9.39 23.32 -2.89
C LEU A 312 -8.32 24.07 -3.68
N LEU A 313 -8.35 25.41 -3.67
CA LEU A 313 -7.32 26.24 -4.31
C LEU A 313 -5.94 26.01 -3.70
N ALA A 314 -5.83 25.96 -2.36
CA ALA A 314 -4.55 25.70 -1.68
C ALA A 314 -4.00 24.31 -2.04
N SER A 315 -4.85 23.29 -2.02
CA SER A 315 -4.51 21.93 -2.44
C SER A 315 -4.03 21.88 -3.89
N LEU A 316 -4.73 22.58 -4.80
CA LEU A 316 -4.37 22.65 -6.22
C LEU A 316 -3.03 23.37 -6.43
N LEU A 317 -2.80 24.50 -5.76
CA LEU A 317 -1.54 25.23 -5.83
C LEU A 317 -0.36 24.39 -5.34
N LEU A 318 -0.54 23.61 -4.26
CA LEU A 318 0.46 22.68 -3.77
C LEU A 318 0.78 21.59 -4.79
N VAL A 319 -0.25 21.00 -5.41
CA VAL A 319 -0.07 19.98 -6.46
C VAL A 319 0.66 20.55 -7.68
N ILE A 320 0.26 21.75 -8.15
CA ILE A 320 0.90 22.41 -9.29
C ILE A 320 2.36 22.75 -8.97
N GLY A 321 2.63 23.36 -7.81
CA GLY A 321 3.98 23.70 -7.38
C GLY A 321 4.87 22.47 -7.24
N PHE A 322 4.33 21.39 -6.68
CA PHE A 322 5.03 20.11 -6.58
C PHE A 322 5.35 19.52 -7.96
N PHE A 323 4.37 19.50 -8.88
CA PHE A 323 4.56 18.97 -10.23
C PHE A 323 5.59 19.79 -11.03
N ALA A 324 5.59 21.11 -10.88
CA ALA A 324 6.60 21.98 -11.48
C ALA A 324 8.01 21.66 -10.96
N LEU A 325 8.18 21.52 -9.64
CA LEU A 325 9.46 21.14 -9.02
C LEU A 325 9.91 19.73 -9.43
N PHE A 326 8.96 18.79 -9.47
CA PHE A 326 9.22 17.40 -9.87
C PHE A 326 9.69 17.33 -11.32
N ASN A 327 8.99 17.99 -12.24
CA ASN A 327 9.37 18.05 -13.65
C ASN A 327 10.73 18.73 -13.84
N TRP A 328 10.95 19.87 -13.20
CA TRP A 328 12.23 20.58 -13.30
C TRP A 328 13.40 19.68 -12.87
N ARG A 329 13.27 19.00 -11.73
CA ARG A 329 14.29 18.03 -11.27
C ARG A 329 14.45 16.84 -12.22
N SER A 330 13.36 16.33 -12.79
CA SER A 330 13.39 15.25 -13.78
C SER A 330 14.11 15.66 -15.07
N PHE A 331 13.86 16.86 -15.57
CA PHE A 331 14.53 17.38 -16.77
C PHE A 331 16.02 17.63 -16.51
N ALA A 332 16.38 18.29 -15.41
CA ALA A 332 17.78 18.53 -15.05
C ALA A 332 18.57 17.21 -14.84
N GLY A 333 17.92 16.20 -14.26
CA GLY A 333 18.49 14.86 -14.10
C GLY A 333 18.74 14.17 -15.44
N ARG A 334 17.75 14.19 -16.35
CA ARG A 334 17.88 13.62 -17.71
C ARG A 334 18.97 14.31 -18.53
N GLU A 335 19.06 15.63 -18.45
CA GLU A 335 20.08 16.39 -19.18
C GLU A 335 21.50 16.07 -18.67
N SER A 336 21.65 15.91 -17.36
CA SER A 336 22.92 15.50 -16.74
C SER A 336 23.33 14.09 -17.19
N ALA A 337 22.39 13.14 -17.21
CA ALA A 337 22.63 11.77 -17.68
C ALA A 337 22.99 11.73 -19.17
N LEU A 338 22.30 12.51 -20.02
CA LEU A 338 22.62 12.63 -21.44
C LEU A 338 24.00 13.24 -21.68
N ARG A 339 24.42 14.24 -20.88
CA ARG A 339 25.77 14.80 -20.92
C ARG A 339 26.84 13.76 -20.56
N GLN A 340 26.56 12.89 -19.59
CA GLN A 340 27.46 11.79 -19.19
C GLN A 340 27.51 10.66 -20.23
N MET A 341 26.45 10.45 -21.00
CA MET A 341 26.42 9.47 -22.11
C MET A 341 27.06 9.98 -23.40
N ARG A 342 27.13 11.30 -23.58
CA ARG A 342 27.68 11.95 -24.79
C ARG A 342 29.07 11.42 -25.21
N PRO A 343 30.04 11.18 -24.30
CA PRO A 343 31.36 10.62 -24.65
C PRO A 343 31.28 9.24 -25.30
N PHE A 344 30.33 8.40 -24.89
CA PHE A 344 30.13 7.05 -25.43
C PHE A 344 29.41 7.03 -26.78
N LEU A 345 28.53 7.99 -27.01
CA LEU A 345 27.91 8.17 -28.32
C LEU A 345 28.90 8.80 -29.31
N SER A 346 29.81 9.65 -28.82
CA SER A 346 30.90 10.23 -29.63
C SER A 346 32.11 9.30 -29.82
N SER A 347 32.19 8.19 -29.08
CA SER A 347 33.25 7.19 -29.26
C SER A 347 33.06 6.34 -30.54
N GLN A 348 32.22 6.76 -31.48
CA GLN A 348 32.22 6.23 -32.85
C GLN A 348 33.57 6.44 -33.57
N ARG A 349 34.48 7.25 -33.03
CA ARG A 349 35.88 7.34 -33.48
C ARG A 349 36.87 6.41 -32.74
N LEU A 350 36.42 5.47 -31.91
CA LEU A 350 37.31 4.46 -31.31
C LEU A 350 38.00 3.61 -32.38
N TYR A 351 37.28 3.29 -33.47
CA TYR A 351 37.86 2.61 -34.63
C TYR A 351 38.89 3.49 -35.37
N ASP A 352 38.58 4.78 -35.56
CA ASP A 352 39.51 5.74 -36.17
C ASP A 352 40.76 6.00 -35.31
N GLN A 353 40.62 6.01 -33.98
CA GLN A 353 41.73 6.17 -33.03
C GLN A 353 42.58 4.92 -32.88
N LEU A 354 42.02 3.71 -33.00
CA LEU A 354 42.79 2.46 -33.05
C LEU A 354 43.59 2.29 -34.35
N LEU A 355 43.17 2.96 -35.43
CA LEU A 355 43.84 2.98 -36.73
C LEU A 355 44.87 4.13 -36.86
N GLN A 356 44.92 5.08 -35.91
CA GLN A 356 45.89 6.16 -35.88
C GLN A 356 46.96 5.91 -34.79
N PRO A 357 48.18 5.47 -35.14
CA PRO A 357 49.18 5.04 -34.16
C PRO A 357 49.94 6.17 -33.44
N GLN A 358 49.54 7.44 -33.54
CA GLN A 358 50.44 8.56 -33.25
C GLN A 358 50.19 9.35 -31.96
N ASP A 359 49.09 9.15 -31.23
CA ASP A 359 48.87 9.86 -29.96
C ASP A 359 48.44 8.88 -28.85
N ALA A 360 49.36 8.00 -28.45
CA ALA A 360 49.16 6.98 -27.42
C ALA A 360 49.56 7.41 -26.00
N ASP A 361 49.63 8.71 -25.72
CA ASP A 361 49.97 9.26 -24.38
C ASP A 361 48.80 9.96 -23.67
N ALA A 362 47.62 10.03 -24.28
CA ALA A 362 46.43 10.38 -23.53
C ALA A 362 45.96 9.12 -22.79
N GLU A 363 46.30 9.02 -21.51
CA GLU A 363 45.76 8.03 -20.56
C GLU A 363 44.23 8.18 -20.54
N VAL A 364 43.55 7.51 -21.48
CA VAL A 364 42.09 7.57 -21.62
C VAL A 364 41.52 7.00 -20.33
N ASP A 365 40.93 7.84 -19.50
CA ASP A 365 40.23 7.44 -18.29
C ASP A 365 39.04 6.55 -18.69
N LYS A 366 39.29 5.25 -18.73
CA LYS A 366 38.30 4.19 -18.97
C LYS A 366 37.48 3.89 -17.71
N GLN A 367 37.93 4.35 -16.54
CA GLN A 367 37.28 4.10 -15.25
C GLN A 367 36.04 4.99 -15.04
N ALA A 368 36.11 6.27 -15.37
CA ALA A 368 34.96 7.18 -15.29
C ALA A 368 33.75 6.70 -16.13
N PRO A 369 33.91 6.35 -17.43
CA PRO A 369 32.82 5.80 -18.23
C PRO A 369 32.31 4.47 -17.67
N PHE A 370 33.20 3.53 -17.36
CA PHE A 370 32.79 2.23 -16.82
C PHE A 370 32.02 2.37 -15.49
N THR A 371 32.45 3.29 -14.62
CA THR A 371 31.76 3.59 -13.36
C THR A 371 30.38 4.21 -13.60
N ALA A 372 30.25 5.12 -14.57
CA ALA A 372 28.94 5.68 -14.95
C ALA A 372 28.01 4.59 -15.53
N LEU A 373 28.53 3.66 -16.35
CA LEU A 373 27.75 2.54 -16.89
C LEU A 373 27.27 1.59 -15.78
N VAL A 374 28.18 1.20 -14.88
CA VAL A 374 27.91 0.23 -13.82
C VAL A 374 27.02 0.83 -12.73
N ARG A 375 27.31 2.06 -12.31
CA ARG A 375 26.70 2.67 -11.12
C ARG A 375 25.46 3.51 -11.45
N ASP A 376 25.51 4.28 -12.53
CA ASP A 376 24.44 5.23 -12.87
C ASP A 376 23.42 4.62 -13.85
N LEU A 377 23.85 3.77 -14.79
CA LEU A 377 22.98 3.11 -15.75
C LEU A 377 22.45 1.75 -15.27
N LEU A 378 23.36 0.85 -14.89
CA LEU A 378 23.01 -0.50 -14.46
C LEU A 378 22.63 -0.58 -12.97
N GLY A 379 22.98 0.44 -12.18
CA GLY A 379 22.67 0.49 -10.74
C GLY A 379 23.32 -0.63 -9.94
N ALA A 380 24.43 -1.20 -10.42
CA ALA A 380 25.18 -2.25 -9.76
C ALA A 380 26.21 -1.65 -8.79
N GLN A 381 26.39 -2.29 -7.63
CA GLN A 381 27.36 -1.86 -6.62
C GLN A 381 28.81 -2.22 -7.01
N CYS A 382 28.97 -3.25 -7.83
CA CYS A 382 30.25 -3.70 -8.38
C CYS A 382 30.04 -4.13 -9.83
N GLY A 383 31.02 -3.87 -10.68
CA GLY A 383 31.08 -4.36 -12.06
C GLY A 383 32.49 -4.80 -12.37
N ALA A 384 32.63 -5.93 -13.06
CA ALA A 384 33.92 -6.43 -13.53
C ALA A 384 33.87 -6.54 -15.06
N LEU A 385 34.92 -6.08 -15.73
CA LEU A 385 35.13 -6.31 -17.15
C LEU A 385 35.75 -7.71 -17.30
N ALA A 386 35.00 -8.64 -17.86
CA ALA A 386 35.54 -9.94 -18.27
C ALA A 386 35.95 -9.84 -19.75
N PRO A 387 37.25 -9.92 -20.09
CA PRO A 387 37.67 -9.97 -21.48
C PRO A 387 37.15 -11.29 -22.11
N LEU A 388 36.41 -11.17 -23.21
CA LEU A 388 35.87 -12.30 -23.98
C LEU A 388 36.36 -12.19 -25.43
N GLY A 389 36.92 -13.27 -25.98
CA GLY A 389 37.38 -13.35 -27.37
C GLY A 389 38.87 -13.66 -27.53
N SER A 390 39.38 -13.57 -28.76
CA SER A 390 40.77 -13.92 -29.13
C SER A 390 41.84 -13.04 -28.48
N LEU A 391 41.46 -11.89 -27.91
CA LEU A 391 42.34 -10.99 -27.17
C LEU A 391 42.33 -11.22 -25.65
N ALA A 392 41.55 -12.19 -25.15
CA ALA A 392 41.51 -12.52 -23.73
C ALA A 392 42.85 -13.07 -23.18
N ALA A 393 43.73 -13.56 -24.07
CA ALA A 393 45.07 -14.05 -23.71
C ALA A 393 46.10 -12.93 -23.42
N LEU A 394 45.76 -11.67 -23.66
CA LEU A 394 46.63 -10.50 -23.46
C LEU A 394 46.27 -9.67 -22.21
N ALA A 395 45.26 -10.09 -21.45
CA ALA A 395 44.74 -9.37 -20.28
C ALA A 395 45.36 -9.85 -18.96
#